data_AF-A0A0H2UQ71-F1
#
_entry.id   AF-A0A0H2UQ71-F1
#
_cell.length_a   1.000
_cell.length_b   1.000
_cell.length_c   1.000
_cell.angle_alpha   90.00
_cell.angle_beta   90.00
_cell.angle_gamma   90.00
#
_symmetry.space_group_name_H-M   'P 1'
#
loop_
_entity.id
_entity.type
_entity.pdbx_description
1 polymer ?
#
loop_
_entity_poly.entity_id
_entity_poly.type
_entity_poly.pdbx_seq_one_letter_code
_entity_poly.pdbx_strand_id
1 'polypeptide(L)'
;MSKENKMRGYRNMLGLTQEKLGKKLGISKQSYYNKESGKTQFSDKEKLKIKNLLIPLFPDITIEDIFFKQKYAKVKSAKNGIKAKIKAVYRRPNQRTRLRKNNKTQAKARRVVLLGI
;
A
#
# COMPACT_ATOMS: atom_id res chain seq x y z
N MET A 1 2.28 -23.14 15.03
CA MET A 1 2.90 -22.15 14.11
C MET A 1 1.81 -21.36 13.40
N SER A 2 1.75 -20.04 13.56
CA SER A 2 1.06 -19.14 12.60
C SER A 2 1.12 -17.66 13.04
N LYS A 3 2.17 -16.96 12.60
CA LYS A 3 2.12 -15.54 12.23
C LYS A 3 3.40 -15.31 11.46
N GLU A 4 3.33 -15.29 10.13
CA GLU A 4 4.50 -15.01 9.29
C GLU A 4 5.20 -13.76 9.82
N ASN A 5 6.38 -14.00 10.36
CA ASN A 5 7.18 -12.96 10.96
C ASN A 5 7.96 -12.31 9.83
N LYS A 6 7.39 -11.28 9.21
CA LYS A 6 8.01 -10.55 8.08
C LYS A 6 9.48 -10.25 8.33
N MET A 7 9.82 -9.86 9.56
CA MET A 7 11.20 -9.57 9.96
C MET A 7 12.14 -10.77 9.83
N ARG A 8 11.68 -11.97 10.20
CA ARG A 8 12.43 -13.22 9.99
C ARG A 8 12.63 -13.50 8.50
N GLY A 9 11.61 -13.27 7.68
CA GLY A 9 11.70 -13.39 6.22
C GLY A 9 12.79 -12.49 5.64
N TYR A 10 12.74 -11.19 5.94
CA TYR A 10 13.77 -10.23 5.53
C TYR A 10 15.17 -10.61 6.01
N ARG A 11 15.31 -11.03 7.26
CA ARG A 11 16.61 -11.47 7.78
C ARG A 11 17.15 -12.68 7.01
N ASN A 12 16.30 -13.65 6.70
CA ASN A 12 16.69 -14.83 5.93
C ASN A 12 17.09 -14.47 4.49
N MET A 13 16.36 -13.55 3.84
CA MET A 13 16.72 -13.04 2.51
C MET A 13 18.08 -12.36 2.45
N LEU A 14 18.47 -11.68 3.54
CA LEU A 14 19.80 -11.09 3.69
C LEU A 14 20.89 -12.12 4.01
N GLY A 15 20.55 -13.40 4.22
CA GLY A 15 21.49 -14.44 4.62
C GLY A 15 22.08 -14.23 6.03
N LEU A 16 21.37 -13.52 6.91
CA LEU A 16 21.88 -13.14 8.22
C LEU A 16 21.33 -14.02 9.35
N THR A 17 22.19 -14.36 10.30
CA THR A 17 21.75 -14.90 11.59
C THR A 17 21.22 -13.78 12.48
N GLN A 18 20.47 -14.13 13.53
CA GLN A 18 19.96 -13.16 14.52
C GLN A 18 21.11 -12.38 15.18
N GLU A 19 22.24 -13.04 15.41
CA GLU A 19 23.44 -12.40 15.96
C GLU A 19 24.06 -11.40 14.98
N LYS A 20 24.26 -11.79 13.71
CA LYS A 20 24.84 -10.91 12.69
C LYS A 20 23.97 -9.67 12.45
N LEU A 21 22.65 -9.83 12.40
CA LEU A 21 21.75 -8.70 12.25
C LEU A 21 21.70 -7.83 13.50
N GLY A 22 21.71 -8.43 14.71
CA GLY A 22 21.87 -7.68 15.96
C GLY A 22 23.11 -6.78 15.95
N LYS A 23 24.27 -7.33 15.55
CA LYS A 23 25.52 -6.57 15.38
C LYS A 23 25.37 -5.41 14.40
N LYS A 24 24.75 -5.62 13.23
CA LYS A 24 24.49 -4.54 12.25
C LYS A 24 23.58 -3.43 12.81
N LEU A 25 22.65 -3.78 13.69
CA LEU A 25 21.76 -2.82 14.34
C LEU A 25 22.42 -2.12 15.54
N GLY A 26 23.49 -2.70 16.10
CA GLY A 26 24.16 -2.22 17.31
C GLY A 26 23.46 -2.69 18.60
N ILE A 27 22.83 -3.86 18.56
CA ILE A 27 22.12 -4.46 19.72
C ILE A 27 22.56 -5.90 19.95
N SER A 28 22.34 -6.41 21.16
CA SER A 28 22.65 -7.81 21.48
C SER A 28 21.77 -8.79 20.68
N LYS A 29 22.26 -10.02 20.49
CA LYS A 29 21.49 -11.13 19.92
C LYS A 29 20.14 -11.30 20.63
N GLN A 30 20.14 -11.22 21.96
CA GLN A 30 18.93 -11.39 22.78
C GLN A 30 17.92 -10.24 22.55
N SER A 31 18.41 -9.00 22.46
CA SER A 31 17.57 -7.84 22.14
C SER A 31 16.93 -8.01 20.76
N TYR A 32 17.72 -8.40 19.75
CA TYR A 32 17.19 -8.68 18.42
C TYR A 32 16.18 -9.84 18.43
N TYR A 33 16.47 -10.95 19.12
CA TYR A 33 15.57 -12.09 19.25
C TYR A 33 14.21 -11.70 19.83
N ASN A 34 14.20 -10.91 20.91
CA ASN A 34 12.97 -10.45 21.54
C ASN A 34 12.15 -9.55 20.59
N LYS A 35 12.83 -8.68 19.83
CA LYS A 35 12.19 -7.80 18.84
C LYS A 35 11.65 -8.56 17.64
N GLU A 36 12.45 -9.45 17.06
CA GLU A 36 12.03 -10.32 15.97
C GLU A 36 10.81 -11.12 16.42
N SER A 37 10.84 -11.74 17.61
CA SER A 37 9.72 -12.54 18.13
C SER A 37 8.49 -11.71 18.52
N GLY A 38 8.55 -10.38 18.40
CA GLY A 38 7.45 -9.47 18.72
C GLY A 38 7.22 -9.22 20.22
N LYS A 39 8.15 -9.66 21.08
CA LYS A 39 8.08 -9.40 22.53
C LYS A 39 8.36 -7.93 22.86
N THR A 40 9.24 -7.30 22.09
CA THR A 40 9.57 -5.87 22.22
C THR A 40 9.54 -5.19 20.86
N GLN A 41 9.38 -3.87 20.84
CA GLN A 41 9.36 -3.10 19.60
C GLN A 41 10.76 -2.68 19.15
N PHE A 42 10.93 -2.49 17.85
CA PHE A 42 12.12 -1.83 17.31
C PHE A 42 12.07 -0.32 17.58
N SER A 43 13.21 0.27 17.94
CA SER A 43 13.35 1.72 18.03
C SER A 43 13.40 2.34 16.64
N ASP A 44 13.16 3.65 16.52
CA ASP A 44 13.15 4.30 15.21
C ASP A 44 14.52 4.28 14.52
N LYS A 45 15.61 4.36 15.31
CA LYS A 45 16.98 4.17 14.80
C LYS A 45 17.18 2.76 14.23
N GLU A 46 16.66 1.73 14.91
CA GLU A 46 16.73 0.35 14.41
C GLU A 46 15.88 0.16 13.15
N LYS A 47 14.67 0.72 13.09
CA LYS A 47 13.81 0.66 11.90
C LYS A 47 14.47 1.28 10.67
N LEU A 48 15.12 2.44 10.83
CA LEU A 48 15.86 3.11 9.75
C LEU A 48 17.03 2.24 9.24
N LYS A 49 17.81 1.64 10.15
CA LYS A 49 18.89 0.73 9.75
C LYS A 49 18.36 -0.49 9.01
N ILE A 50 17.27 -1.09 9.48
CA ILE A 50 16.62 -2.23 8.81
C ILE A 50 16.17 -1.83 7.40
N LYS A 51 15.52 -0.67 7.24
CA LYS A 51 15.13 -0.14 5.93
C LYS A 51 16.35 -0.03 5.01
N ASN A 52 17.43 0.59 5.48
CA ASN A 52 18.63 0.81 4.67
C ASN A 52 19.28 -0.50 4.21
N LEU A 53 19.21 -1.57 5.03
CA LEU A 53 19.68 -2.90 4.63
C LEU A 53 18.81 -3.53 3.54
N LEU A 54 17.54 -3.14 3.42
CA LEU A 54 16.59 -3.70 2.46
C LEU A 54 16.50 -2.92 1.15
N ILE A 55 16.92 -1.65 1.12
CA ILE A 55 16.92 -0.80 -0.09
C ILE A 55 17.55 -1.49 -1.31
N PRO A 56 18.71 -2.19 -1.21
CA PRO A 56 19.31 -2.86 -2.37
C PRO A 56 18.45 -3.97 -2.98
N LEU A 57 17.57 -4.59 -2.18
CA LEU A 57 16.67 -5.65 -2.63
C LEU A 57 15.29 -5.09 -3.01
N PHE A 58 14.87 -4.02 -2.37
CA PHE A 58 13.55 -3.39 -2.51
C PHE A 58 13.69 -1.86 -2.47
N PRO A 59 14.00 -1.20 -3.61
CA PRO A 59 14.27 0.24 -3.64
C PRO A 59 13.13 1.12 -3.10
N ASP A 60 11.89 0.70 -3.35
CA ASP A 60 10.69 1.47 -2.98
C ASP A 60 10.10 1.08 -1.60
N ILE A 61 10.81 0.26 -0.82
CA ILE A 61 10.29 -0.24 0.45
C ILE A 61 10.17 0.88 1.49
N THR A 62 9.01 0.96 2.15
CA THR A 62 8.77 1.93 3.22
C THR A 62 8.84 1.28 4.60
N ILE A 63 9.00 2.10 5.65
CA ILE A 63 8.95 1.62 7.04
C ILE A 63 7.59 0.98 7.31
N GLU A 64 6.54 1.53 6.71
CA GLU A 64 5.19 1.04 6.79
C GLU A 64 5.04 -0.37 6.23
N ASP A 65 5.63 -0.63 5.08
CA ASP A 65 5.57 -1.97 4.46
C ASP A 65 6.26 -3.04 5.32
N ILE A 66 7.33 -2.65 6.02
CA ILE A 66 8.13 -3.52 6.89
C ILE A 66 7.42 -3.78 8.22
N PHE A 67 7.06 -2.71 8.95
CA PHE A 67 6.67 -2.79 10.36
C PHE A 67 5.16 -2.68 10.62
N PHE A 68 4.37 -2.15 9.69
CA PHE A 68 2.94 -1.92 9.93
C PHE A 68 2.04 -2.82 9.06
N LYS A 69 1.29 -3.73 9.68
CA LYS A 69 0.36 -4.62 8.97
C LYS A 69 -1.00 -3.93 8.75
N GLN A 70 -1.43 -3.83 7.48
CA GLN A 70 -2.80 -3.59 6.96
C GLN A 70 -3.63 -2.37 7.42
N LYS A 71 -3.23 -1.57 8.41
CA LYS A 71 -3.97 -0.31 8.70
C LYS A 71 -3.87 0.68 7.53
N TYR A 72 -2.72 0.69 6.84
CA TYR A 72 -2.43 1.59 5.72
C TYR A 72 -3.08 1.19 4.40
N ALA A 73 -3.40 -0.09 4.18
CA ALA A 73 -4.07 -0.52 2.95
C ALA A 73 -5.48 0.08 2.84
N LYS A 74 -6.23 0.09 3.96
CA LYS A 74 -7.56 0.71 4.05
C LYS A 74 -7.48 2.23 3.87
N VAL A 75 -6.48 2.89 4.47
CA VAL A 75 -6.28 4.35 4.33
C VAL A 75 -5.87 4.73 2.90
N LYS A 76 -5.00 3.94 2.25
CA LYS A 76 -4.55 4.17 0.87
C LYS A 76 -5.70 3.98 -0.13
N SER A 77 -6.56 2.96 0.06
CA SER A 77 -7.75 2.79 -0.79
C SER A 77 -8.76 3.93 -0.60
N ALA A 78 -8.97 4.38 0.65
CA ALA A 78 -9.84 5.52 0.95
C ALA A 78 -9.33 6.82 0.29
N LYS A 79 -8.03 7.14 0.42
CA LYS A 79 -7.40 8.31 -0.23
C LYS A 79 -7.50 8.24 -1.76
N ASN A 80 -7.28 7.07 -2.35
CA ASN A 80 -7.44 6.87 -3.79
C ASN A 80 -8.90 7.07 -4.24
N GLY A 81 -9.87 6.57 -3.47
CA GLY A 81 -11.29 6.79 -3.72
C GLY A 81 -11.68 8.27 -3.67
N ILE A 82 -11.17 9.01 -2.68
CA ILE A 82 -11.38 10.47 -2.58
C ILE A 82 -10.75 11.20 -3.77
N LYS A 83 -9.50 10.88 -4.13
CA LYS A 83 -8.81 11.47 -5.29
C LYS A 83 -9.55 11.18 -6.61
N ALA A 84 -10.10 9.97 -6.77
CA ALA A 84 -10.91 9.62 -7.92
C ALA A 84 -12.25 10.38 -7.95
N LYS A 85 -12.94 10.52 -6.81
CA LYS A 85 -14.17 11.32 -6.68
C LYS A 85 -13.93 12.78 -7.04
N ILE A 86 -12.88 13.39 -6.48
CA ILE A 86 -12.46 14.76 -6.81
C ILE A 86 -12.19 14.88 -8.32
N LYS A 87 -11.38 13.97 -8.89
CA LYS A 87 -11.09 13.98 -10.33
C LYS A 87 -12.36 13.83 -11.17
N ALA A 88 -13.34 13.05 -10.74
CA ALA A 88 -14.63 12.90 -11.43
C ALA A 88 -15.49 14.16 -11.36
N VAL A 89 -15.55 14.82 -10.19
CA VAL A 89 -16.27 16.09 -9.99
C VAL A 89 -15.69 17.20 -10.88
N TYR A 90 -14.36 17.29 -10.97
CA TYR A 90 -13.69 18.29 -11.80
C TYR A 90 -13.51 17.86 -13.27
N ARG A 91 -13.98 16.66 -13.68
CA ARG A 91 -13.89 16.20 -15.07
C ARG A 91 -14.95 16.89 -15.92
N ARG A 92 -14.57 18.01 -16.57
CA ARG A 92 -15.44 18.63 -17.59
C ARG A 92 -15.60 17.67 -18.79
N PRO A 93 -16.83 17.27 -19.16
CA PRO A 93 -17.05 16.52 -20.39
C PRO A 93 -16.72 17.41 -21.57
N ASN A 94 -15.91 16.91 -22.50
CA ASN A 94 -15.61 17.61 -23.74
C ASN A 94 -16.88 17.73 -24.64
N GLN A 95 -16.91 18.74 -25.51
CA GLN A 95 -18.05 19.07 -26.39
C GLN A 95 -18.59 17.83 -27.13
N ARG A 96 -17.70 16.96 -27.65
CA ARG A 96 -18.05 15.71 -28.34
C ARG A 96 -18.83 14.73 -27.46
N THR A 97 -18.47 14.56 -26.19
CA THR A 97 -19.18 13.63 -25.29
C THR A 97 -20.56 14.17 -24.88
N ARG A 98 -20.73 15.49 -24.83
CA ARG A 98 -22.04 16.13 -24.59
C ARG A 98 -23.02 15.90 -25.76
N LEU A 99 -22.57 16.17 -26.99
CA LEU A 99 -23.39 15.97 -28.20
C LEU A 99 -23.85 14.50 -28.33
N ARG A 100 -22.94 13.55 -28.06
CA ARG A 100 -23.22 12.12 -28.15
C ARG A 100 -24.23 11.63 -27.11
N LYS A 101 -24.21 12.19 -25.89
CA LYS A 101 -25.21 11.91 -24.84
C LYS A 101 -26.58 12.44 -25.26
N ASN A 102 -26.68 13.69 -25.72
CA ASN A 102 -27.95 14.28 -26.17
C ASN A 102 -28.57 13.49 -27.31
N ASN A 103 -27.78 13.08 -28.31
CA ASN A 103 -28.28 12.28 -29.43
C ASN A 103 -28.77 10.90 -28.98
N LYS A 104 -28.09 10.25 -28.01
CA LYS A 104 -28.56 8.99 -27.43
C LYS A 104 -29.86 9.15 -26.64
N THR A 105 -29.97 10.21 -25.84
CA THR A 105 -31.19 10.48 -25.05
C THR A 105 -32.36 10.81 -25.96
N GLN A 106 -32.16 11.63 -26.99
CA GLN A 106 -33.18 11.90 -28.01
C GLN A 106 -33.56 10.66 -28.81
N ALA A 107 -32.60 9.80 -29.19
CA ALA A 107 -32.88 8.54 -29.86
C ALA A 107 -33.69 7.58 -28.95
N LYS A 108 -33.40 7.55 -27.65
CA LYS A 108 -34.19 6.77 -26.68
C LYS A 108 -35.60 7.31 -26.52
N ALA A 109 -35.77 8.63 -26.36
CA ALA A 109 -37.07 9.27 -26.26
C ALA A 109 -37.91 9.06 -27.53
N ARG A 110 -37.32 9.24 -28.70
CA ARG A 110 -37.96 8.94 -29.99
C ARG A 110 -38.40 7.48 -30.12
N ARG A 111 -37.58 6.55 -29.64
CA ARG A 111 -37.89 5.11 -29.67
C ARG A 111 -39.03 4.75 -28.72
N VAL A 112 -39.13 5.39 -27.55
CA VAL A 112 -40.26 5.22 -26.62
C VAL A 112 -41.56 5.72 -27.27
N VAL A 113 -41.53 6.92 -27.86
CA VAL A 113 -42.69 7.49 -28.58
C VAL A 113 -43.12 6.62 -29.76
N LEU A 114 -42.17 6.05 -30.52
CA LEU A 114 -42.46 5.14 -31.64
C LEU A 114 -43.01 3.77 -31.22
N LEU A 115 -42.79 3.35 -29.97
CA LEU A 115 -43.26 2.07 -29.44
C LEU A 115 -44.62 2.17 -28.73
N GLY A 116 -45.24 3.36 -28.66
CA GLY A 116 -46.61 3.54 -28.19
C GLY A 116 -46.85 3.21 -26.71
N ILE A 117 -45.83 3.37 -25.86
CA ILE A 117 -45.94 3.37 -24.39
C ILE A 117 -45.82 4.82 -23.91
#